data_AF-A0A3B8LY00-F1
#
_entry.id   AF-A0A3B8LY00-F1
#
_cell.length_a   1.000
_cell.length_b   1.000
_cell.length_c   1.000
_cell.angle_alpha   90.00
_cell.angle_beta   90.00
_cell.angle_gamma   90.00
#
_symmetry.space_group_name_H-M   'P 1'
#
loop_
_entity.id
_entity.type
_entity.pdbx_description
1 polymer ?
#
loop_
_entity_poly.entity_id
_entity_poly.type
_entity_poly.pdbx_seq_one_letter_code
_entity_poly.pdbx_strand_id
1 'polypeptide(L)'
;QTEDWEHSTWKNPAWPKGGGDTVGYPSVVRNTHGPHPDGQYYLFYAHHDPRSGIGVAVSRSITGPYSKKVRVPGRSDNQVVPSFHASSKNPDDPSHNSSPWVVWNPEQRKWFMYFHFFNHGHTATTNFQPTALATCSDLAS
;
A
#
# COMPACT_ATOMS: atom_id res chain seq x y z
N GLN A 1 0.89 -9.19 -18.54
CA GLN A 1 0.32 -8.84 -17.22
C GLN A 1 -0.04 -10.14 -16.54
N THR A 2 0.45 -10.41 -15.33
CA THR A 2 0.38 -11.76 -14.73
C THR A 2 -0.67 -11.91 -13.64
N GLU A 3 -1.15 -10.80 -13.06
CA GLU A 3 -2.03 -10.79 -11.87
C GLU A 3 -2.87 -9.49 -11.88
N ASP A 4 -4.14 -9.55 -11.43
CA ASP A 4 -5.02 -8.38 -11.25
C ASP A 4 -4.39 -7.43 -10.22
N TRP A 5 -4.35 -6.13 -10.49
CA TRP A 5 -3.62 -5.19 -9.63
C TRP A 5 -4.41 -4.70 -8.41
N GLU A 6 -5.73 -4.76 -8.47
CA GLU A 6 -6.64 -4.26 -7.44
C GLU A 6 -7.11 -5.33 -6.45
N HIS A 7 -7.63 -4.89 -5.29
CA HIS A 7 -8.22 -5.76 -4.26
C HIS A 7 -9.22 -4.96 -3.41
N SER A 8 -10.24 -4.40 -4.06
CA SER A 8 -11.30 -3.67 -3.37
C SER A 8 -12.20 -4.60 -2.57
N THR A 9 -12.58 -4.15 -1.38
CA THR A 9 -13.66 -4.78 -0.59
C THR A 9 -14.98 -4.01 -0.72
N TRP A 10 -15.04 -2.98 -1.58
CA TRP A 10 -16.23 -2.16 -1.78
C TRP A 10 -17.24 -2.80 -2.73
N LYS A 11 -18.52 -2.74 -2.38
CA LYS A 11 -19.62 -3.28 -3.19
C LYS A 11 -19.94 -2.35 -4.37
N ASN A 12 -19.39 -2.64 -5.55
CA ASN A 12 -19.84 -2.04 -6.80
C ASN A 12 -20.15 -3.12 -7.83
N PRO A 13 -21.43 -3.33 -8.20
CA PRO A 13 -21.81 -4.39 -9.14
C PRO A 13 -21.34 -4.14 -10.58
N ALA A 14 -20.89 -2.92 -10.91
CA ALA A 14 -20.35 -2.58 -12.22
C ALA A 14 -18.84 -2.85 -12.35
N TRP A 15 -18.13 -3.21 -11.27
CA TRP A 15 -16.69 -3.48 -11.32
C TRP A 15 -16.35 -4.91 -11.69
N PRO A 16 -15.18 -5.15 -12.32
CA PRO A 16 -14.70 -6.50 -12.55
C PRO A 16 -14.57 -7.27 -11.23
N LYS A 17 -14.88 -8.57 -11.28
CA LYS A 17 -14.72 -9.46 -10.15
C LYS A 17 -13.22 -9.67 -9.88
N GLY A 18 -12.65 -8.91 -8.96
CA GLY A 18 -11.21 -8.84 -8.69
C GLY A 18 -10.63 -7.42 -8.70
N GLY A 19 -11.42 -6.42 -9.10
CA GLY A 19 -10.97 -5.05 -9.32
C GLY A 19 -10.44 -4.83 -10.74
N GLY A 20 -10.13 -3.59 -11.09
CA GLY A 20 -9.54 -3.20 -12.36
C GLY A 20 -8.03 -3.42 -12.46
N ASP A 21 -7.49 -3.08 -13.63
CA ASP A 21 -6.06 -3.13 -13.96
C ASP A 21 -5.39 -1.77 -13.76
N THR A 22 -5.72 -1.07 -12.67
CA THR A 22 -5.14 0.25 -12.39
C THR A 22 -4.29 0.26 -11.13
N VAL A 23 -3.22 1.05 -11.16
CA VAL A 23 -2.36 1.33 -10.02
C VAL A 23 -2.31 2.83 -9.81
N GLY A 24 -2.55 3.27 -8.58
CA GLY A 24 -2.52 4.68 -8.19
C GLY A 24 -1.17 5.06 -7.58
N TYR A 25 -0.62 6.19 -8.05
CA TYR A 25 0.47 6.93 -7.40
C TYR A 25 1.64 6.08 -6.86
N PRO A 26 2.31 5.28 -7.71
CA PRO A 26 3.32 4.34 -7.25
C PRO A 26 4.62 5.03 -6.78
N SER A 27 5.34 4.36 -5.87
CA SER A 27 6.76 4.61 -5.62
C SER A 27 7.57 3.33 -5.74
N VAL A 28 8.80 3.46 -6.23
CA VAL A 28 9.75 2.35 -6.35
C VAL A 28 10.97 2.65 -5.52
N VAL A 29 11.39 1.68 -4.71
CA VAL A 29 12.61 1.76 -3.91
C VAL A 29 13.43 0.48 -4.10
N ARG A 30 14.75 0.62 -4.11
CA ARG A 30 15.66 -0.53 -4.08
C ARG A 30 16.00 -0.86 -2.64
N ASN A 31 15.85 -2.11 -2.24
CA ASN A 31 16.14 -2.56 -0.88
C ASN A 31 17.66 -2.68 -0.65
N THR A 32 18.28 -1.59 -0.20
CA THR A 32 19.72 -1.52 0.08
C THR A 32 20.04 -1.30 1.55
N HIS A 33 19.03 -1.32 2.43
CA HIS A 33 19.16 -1.02 3.85
C HIS A 33 18.30 -1.97 4.70
N GLY A 34 18.42 -1.88 6.03
CA GLY A 34 17.74 -2.77 6.97
C GLY A 34 18.56 -4.04 7.27
N PRO A 35 17.97 -5.00 8.00
CA PRO A 35 18.66 -6.23 8.40
C PRO A 35 18.85 -7.22 7.23
N HIS A 36 17.98 -7.19 6.22
CA HIS A 36 18.02 -8.10 5.08
C HIS A 36 17.91 -7.34 3.73
N PRO A 37 18.94 -6.56 3.35
CA PRO A 37 18.97 -5.91 2.04
C PRO A 37 19.17 -6.96 0.95
N ASP A 38 18.18 -7.14 0.07
CA ASP A 38 18.22 -8.13 -1.01
C ASP A 38 18.52 -7.51 -2.39
N GLY A 39 18.67 -6.18 -2.45
CA GLY A 39 18.97 -5.44 -3.67
C GLY A 39 17.84 -5.41 -4.70
N GLN A 40 16.66 -5.97 -4.39
CA GLN A 40 15.49 -5.99 -5.25
C GLN A 40 14.77 -4.65 -5.25
N TYR A 41 13.92 -4.45 -6.25
CA TYR A 41 13.08 -3.27 -6.43
C TYR A 41 11.67 -3.56 -5.93
N TYR A 42 11.22 -2.77 -4.96
CA TYR A 42 9.89 -2.85 -4.36
C TYR A 42 9.04 -1.71 -4.91
N LEU A 43 7.97 -2.05 -5.61
CA LEU A 43 6.93 -1.16 -6.11
C LEU A 43 5.81 -1.11 -5.06
N PHE A 44 5.68 0.03 -4.40
CA PHE A 44 4.55 0.33 -3.54
C PHE A 44 3.51 1.09 -4.35
N TYR A 45 2.24 0.70 -4.25
CA TYR A 45 1.18 1.28 -5.05
C TYR A 45 -0.11 1.35 -4.26
N ALA A 46 -0.90 2.38 -4.53
CA ALA A 46 -2.27 2.44 -4.08
C ALA A 46 -3.16 1.63 -5.02
N HIS A 47 -4.04 0.83 -4.46
CA HIS A 47 -5.18 0.34 -5.20
C HIS A 47 -6.13 1.53 -5.46
N HIS A 48 -6.66 1.66 -6.68
CA HIS A 48 -7.49 2.81 -7.05
C HIS A 48 -8.88 2.79 -6.37
N ASP A 49 -9.39 1.60 -6.11
CA ASP A 49 -10.75 1.45 -5.59
C ASP A 49 -10.90 1.83 -4.09
N PRO A 50 -12.06 2.34 -3.66
CA PRO A 50 -12.44 2.51 -2.25
C PRO A 50 -12.24 1.25 -1.39
N ARG A 51 -11.96 1.47 -0.10
CA ARG A 51 -11.60 0.41 0.86
C ARG A 51 -10.37 -0.40 0.48
N SER A 52 -9.49 0.17 -0.34
CA SER A 52 -8.26 -0.48 -0.74
C SER A 52 -7.05 0.21 -0.11
N GLY A 53 -6.10 -0.61 0.34
CA GLY A 53 -4.88 -0.15 1.00
C GLY A 53 -3.71 0.02 0.03
N ILE A 54 -2.50 0.12 0.59
CA ILE A 54 -1.24 0.15 -0.15
C ILE A 54 -0.72 -1.27 -0.28
N GLY A 55 -0.49 -1.71 -1.52
CA GLY A 55 0.12 -2.99 -1.87
C GLY A 55 1.61 -2.87 -2.17
N VAL A 56 2.29 -4.01 -2.23
CA VAL A 56 3.69 -4.11 -2.66
C VAL A 56 3.89 -5.19 -3.71
N ALA A 57 4.72 -4.92 -4.71
CA ALA A 57 5.20 -5.92 -5.66
C ALA A 57 6.72 -5.83 -5.79
N VAL A 58 7.39 -6.94 -6.09
CA VAL A 58 8.86 -7.02 -6.14
C VAL A 58 9.37 -7.41 -7.52
N SER A 59 10.52 -6.87 -7.91
CA SER A 59 11.26 -7.27 -9.10
C SER A 59 12.77 -7.23 -8.88
N ARG A 60 13.49 -8.02 -9.68
CA ARG A 60 14.96 -7.95 -9.75
C ARG A 60 15.45 -6.82 -10.67
N SER A 61 14.56 -6.20 -11.45
CA SER A 61 14.87 -5.06 -12.32
C SER A 61 13.92 -3.89 -12.03
N ILE A 62 14.43 -2.66 -12.09
CA ILE A 62 13.59 -1.44 -11.98
C ILE A 62 12.53 -1.36 -13.08
N THR A 63 12.78 -2.00 -14.23
CA THR A 63 11.85 -2.06 -15.36
C THR A 63 10.86 -3.23 -15.27
N GLY A 64 10.91 -4.02 -14.19
CA GLY A 64 10.07 -5.20 -14.02
C GLY A 64 10.58 -6.44 -14.79
N PRO A 65 9.72 -7.47 -14.95
CA PRO A 65 8.34 -7.53 -14.47
C PRO A 65 8.27 -7.54 -12.94
N TYR A 66 7.23 -6.92 -12.38
CA TYR A 66 6.93 -6.95 -10.95
C TYR A 66 5.96 -8.09 -10.62
N SER A 67 6.16 -8.73 -9.47
CA SER A 67 5.39 -9.87 -8.98
C SER A 67 4.78 -9.52 -7.62
N LYS A 68 3.50 -9.85 -7.38
CA LYS A 68 2.87 -9.69 -6.05
C LYS A 68 3.22 -10.84 -5.10
N LYS A 69 4.04 -11.81 -5.52
CA LYS A 69 4.56 -12.90 -4.68
C LYS A 69 5.60 -12.38 -3.68
N VAL A 70 5.15 -11.53 -2.78
CA VAL A 70 5.87 -10.98 -1.64
C VAL A 70 5.20 -11.53 -0.39
N ARG A 71 6.00 -11.94 0.59
CA ARG A 71 5.47 -12.30 1.90
C ARG A 71 5.37 -11.01 2.71
N VAL A 72 4.21 -10.77 3.33
CA VAL A 72 4.02 -9.68 4.28
C VAL A 72 3.61 -10.29 5.62
N PRO A 73 4.23 -9.95 6.77
CA PRO A 73 4.02 -10.66 8.01
C PRO A 73 2.62 -10.37 8.54
N GLY A 74 1.90 -11.43 8.93
CA GLY A 74 0.54 -11.30 9.46
C GLY A 74 -0.51 -10.94 8.41
N ARG A 75 -0.19 -11.05 7.11
CA ARG A 75 -1.12 -10.80 6.00
C ARG A 75 -1.21 -12.03 5.11
N SER A 76 -2.39 -12.23 4.54
CA SER A 76 -2.66 -13.28 3.54
C SER A 76 -2.45 -12.79 2.11
N ASP A 77 -2.26 -11.49 1.92
CA ASP A 77 -2.07 -10.80 0.64
C ASP A 77 -0.79 -9.95 0.66
N ASN A 78 -0.56 -9.20 -0.41
CA ASN A 78 0.59 -8.31 -0.56
C ASN A 78 0.32 -6.89 -0.03
N GLN A 79 -0.67 -6.70 0.85
CA GLN A 79 -1.06 -5.40 1.36
C GLN A 79 -0.22 -5.04 2.61
N VAL A 80 0.51 -3.93 2.54
CA VAL A 80 1.42 -3.47 3.62
C VAL A 80 0.78 -2.42 4.51
N VAL A 81 -0.15 -1.63 3.97
CA VAL A 81 -0.98 -0.70 4.77
C VAL A 81 -2.44 -0.95 4.39
N PRO A 82 -3.24 -1.65 5.20
CA PRO A 82 -4.65 -1.85 4.89
C PRO A 82 -5.40 -0.53 4.94
N SER A 83 -6.50 -0.42 4.18
CA SER A 83 -7.44 0.68 4.36
C SER A 83 -7.84 0.71 5.83
N PHE A 84 -7.51 1.81 6.52
CA PHE A 84 -7.56 1.85 7.98
C PHE A 84 -9.00 1.81 8.45
N HIS A 85 -9.39 0.74 9.16
CA HIS A 85 -10.73 0.60 9.71
C HIS A 85 -10.75 -0.17 11.03
N ALA A 86 -9.78 0.10 11.93
CA ALA A 86 -9.66 -0.65 13.19
C ALA A 86 -10.87 -0.46 14.14
N SER A 87 -11.68 0.58 13.96
CA SER A 87 -12.76 0.94 14.89
C SER A 87 -14.01 1.54 14.25
N SER A 88 -14.06 1.72 12.93
CA SER A 88 -15.22 2.36 12.30
C SER A 88 -16.42 1.40 12.31
N LYS A 89 -17.57 1.97 12.66
CA LYS A 89 -18.87 1.28 12.71
C LYS A 89 -19.64 1.37 11.40
N ASN A 90 -19.10 2.07 10.40
CA ASN A 90 -19.73 2.22 9.10
C ASN A 90 -19.19 1.13 8.15
N PRO A 91 -19.95 0.07 7.87
CA PRO A 91 -19.52 -0.98 6.94
C PRO A 91 -19.43 -0.50 5.49
N ASP A 92 -19.84 0.74 5.21
CA ASP A 92 -19.83 1.39 3.91
C ASP A 92 -19.00 2.70 3.96
N ASP A 93 -17.90 2.72 4.71
CA ASP A 93 -16.93 3.82 4.63
C ASP A 93 -16.01 3.67 3.40
N PRO A 94 -15.99 4.62 2.45
CA PRO A 94 -15.10 4.58 1.29
C PRO A 94 -13.68 5.07 1.61
N SER A 95 -13.19 4.80 2.83
CA SER A 95 -11.82 5.11 3.25
C SER A 95 -10.80 4.53 2.27
N HIS A 96 -9.69 5.25 2.07
CA HIS A 96 -8.57 4.78 1.24
C HIS A 96 -7.23 5.32 1.73
N ASN A 97 -6.16 4.58 1.42
CA ASN A 97 -4.79 5.02 1.61
C ASN A 97 -4.11 5.10 0.25
N SER A 98 -3.38 6.19 -0.03
CA SER A 98 -2.79 6.39 -1.35
C SER A 98 -1.52 7.24 -1.31
N SER A 99 -0.89 7.39 -2.49
CA SER A 99 0.38 8.09 -2.70
C SER A 99 1.52 7.63 -1.77
N PRO A 100 1.82 6.32 -1.71
CA PRO A 100 2.96 5.83 -0.92
C PRO A 100 4.27 6.47 -1.37
N TRP A 101 5.05 6.97 -0.43
CA TRP A 101 6.41 7.46 -0.64
C TRP A 101 7.35 6.82 0.38
N VAL A 102 8.24 5.95 -0.10
CA VAL A 102 9.11 5.12 0.75
C VAL A 102 10.55 5.62 0.73
N VAL A 103 11.12 5.87 1.91
CA VAL A 103 12.50 6.33 2.09
C VAL A 103 13.18 5.63 3.27
N TRP A 104 14.50 5.49 3.22
CA TRP A 104 15.28 5.00 4.35
C TRP A 104 15.63 6.16 5.30
N ASN A 105 15.37 5.97 6.59
CA ASN A 105 15.85 6.84 7.66
C ASN A 105 17.10 6.22 8.32
N PRO A 106 18.31 6.79 8.13
CA PRO A 106 19.54 6.21 8.66
C PRO A 106 19.69 6.35 10.17
N GLU A 107 19.16 7.42 10.76
CA GLU A 107 19.23 7.67 12.21
C GLU A 107 18.38 6.65 12.98
N GLN A 108 17.16 6.42 12.51
CA GLN A 108 16.24 5.46 13.14
C GLN A 108 16.44 4.02 12.65
N ARG A 109 17.26 3.83 11.61
CA ARG A 109 17.49 2.54 10.94
C ARG A 109 16.18 1.86 10.53
N LYS A 110 15.29 2.62 9.90
CA LYS A 110 13.96 2.17 9.47
C LYS A 110 13.61 2.69 8.08
N TRP A 111 12.81 1.90 7.36
CA TRP A 111 12.08 2.36 6.19
C TRP A 111 10.84 3.12 6.64
N PHE A 112 10.64 4.30 6.06
CA PHE A 112 9.52 5.19 6.32
C PHE A 112 8.65 5.23 5.07
N MET A 113 7.35 4.99 5.23
CA MET A 113 6.35 5.19 4.20
C MET A 113 5.43 6.35 4.61
N TYR A 114 5.52 7.45 3.88
CA TYR A 114 4.54 8.51 3.93
C TYR A 114 3.41 8.20 2.96
N PHE A 115 2.17 8.46 3.35
CA PHE A 115 1.01 8.26 2.49
C PHE A 115 -0.12 9.17 2.96
N HIS A 116 -1.02 9.53 2.05
CA HIS A 116 -2.24 10.21 2.45
C HIS A 116 -3.35 9.19 2.70
N PHE A 117 -4.30 9.57 3.53
CA PHE A 117 -5.50 8.78 3.74
C PHE A 117 -6.73 9.68 3.70
N PHE A 118 -7.84 9.08 3.29
CA PHE A 118 -9.15 9.68 3.39
C PHE A 118 -9.97 8.82 4.33
N ASN A 119 -10.59 9.46 5.32
CA ASN A 119 -11.42 8.77 6.30
C ASN A 119 -12.63 9.64 6.66
N HIS A 120 -13.83 9.10 6.54
CA HIS A 120 -15.06 9.77 6.99
C HIS A 120 -15.29 9.66 8.52
N GLY A 121 -14.58 8.77 9.20
CA GLY A 121 -14.78 8.38 10.60
C GLY A 121 -13.83 9.03 11.61
N HIS A 122 -12.83 9.82 11.20
CA HIS A 122 -12.17 10.71 12.15
C HIS A 122 -13.06 11.93 12.32
N THR A 123 -13.22 12.40 13.56
CA THR A 123 -13.93 13.64 13.94
C THR A 123 -13.32 14.92 13.33
N ALA A 124 -12.49 14.79 12.30
CA ALA A 124 -11.93 15.87 11.53
C ALA A 124 -13.08 16.58 10.81
N THR A 125 -13.38 17.78 11.28
CA THR A 125 -14.40 18.71 10.76
C THR A 125 -14.03 19.31 9.39
N THR A 126 -13.18 18.63 8.62
CA THR A 126 -12.55 19.21 7.42
C THR A 126 -12.51 18.22 6.26
N ASN A 127 -12.74 18.71 5.03
CA ASN A 127 -12.62 17.94 3.78
C ASN A 127 -11.17 17.69 3.33
N PHE A 128 -10.19 17.81 4.23
CA PHE A 128 -8.78 17.61 3.89
C PHE A 128 -8.37 16.13 4.04
N GLN A 129 -7.48 15.67 3.16
CA GLN A 129 -6.87 14.35 3.22
C GLN A 129 -5.54 14.46 4.00
N PRO A 130 -5.47 14.01 5.26
CA PRO A 130 -4.24 14.03 6.05
C PRO A 130 -3.18 13.06 5.53
N THR A 131 -1.94 13.29 5.97
CA THR A 131 -0.80 12.39 5.75
C THR A 131 -0.52 11.56 7.01
N ALA A 132 -0.14 10.31 6.82
CA ALA A 132 0.31 9.39 7.86
C ALA A 132 1.73 8.86 7.56
N LEU A 133 2.32 8.22 8.57
CA LEU A 133 3.61 7.54 8.49
C LEU A 133 3.46 6.09 8.96
N ALA A 134 3.88 5.14 8.13
CA ALA A 134 4.15 3.76 8.53
C ALA A 134 5.65 3.51 8.52
N THR A 135 6.13 2.60 9.38
CA THR A 135 7.56 2.25 9.44
C THR A 135 7.77 0.75 9.54
N CYS A 136 8.83 0.25 8.93
CA CYS A 136 9.33 -1.10 9.16
C CYS A 136 10.87 -1.08 9.22
N SER A 137 11.46 -2.06 9.90
CA SER A 137 12.92 -2.24 9.90
C SER A 137 13.41 -3.00 8.67
N ASP A 138 12.55 -3.85 8.10
CA ASP A 138 12.88 -4.78 7.03
C ASP A 138 11.86 -4.65 5.90
N LEU A 139 12.34 -4.40 4.69
CA LEU A 139 11.51 -4.21 3.51
C LEU A 139 11.14 -5.54 2.85
N ALA A 140 11.92 -6.60 3.11
CA ALA A 140 11.75 -7.93 2.52
C ALA A 140 10.88 -8.85 3.37
N SER A 141 10.46 -8.40 4.56
CA SER A 141 9.70 -9.19 5.53
C SER A 141 8.23 -8.84 5.53
#